data_AF-A0A973D5N8-F1
#
_entry.id   AF-A0A973D5N8-F1
#
_cell.length_a   1.000
_cell.length_b   1.000
_cell.length_c   1.000
_cell.angle_alpha   90.00
_cell.angle_beta   90.00
_cell.angle_gamma   90.00
#
_symmetry.space_group_name_H-M   'P 1'
#
loop_
_entity.id
_entity.type
_entity.pdbx_description
1 polymer ?
#
loop_
_entity_poly.entity_id
_entity_poly.type
_entity_poly.pdbx_seq_one_letter_code
_entity_poly.pdbx_strand_id
1 'polypeptide(L)'
;SNRAHPHLDVAEGHHTLTHHKGNESQIDQVRKINRWQAEEFAFFVKRLSEVSDGEGTLLDSTVVVHGSDIGDGNRHNHDNLPVLIAGRGNGLIDTGRHLVADKNTPMCNLFLSMAQAAGSTVEQIGDSTGTLPGLRC
;
A
#
# COMPACT_ATOMS: atom_id res chain seq x y z
N SER A 1 13.64 -5.76 -2.61
CA SER A 1 13.66 -5.34 -4.02
C SER A 1 13.80 -6.55 -4.95
N ASN A 2 14.95 -7.21 -5.10
CA ASN A 2 15.10 -8.33 -6.06
C ASN A 2 14.95 -9.74 -5.47
N ARG A 3 13.98 -9.96 -4.58
CA ARG A 3 13.76 -11.26 -3.92
C ARG A 3 13.07 -12.23 -4.89
N ALA A 4 13.50 -13.49 -4.92
CA ALA A 4 12.81 -14.57 -5.63
C ALA A 4 11.67 -15.15 -4.78
N HIS A 5 10.70 -15.80 -5.43
CA HIS A 5 9.55 -16.44 -4.79
C HIS A 5 9.42 -17.93 -5.19
N PRO A 6 10.36 -18.81 -4.79
CA PRO A 6 10.36 -20.21 -5.24
C PRO A 6 9.13 -21.00 -4.80
N HIS A 7 8.49 -20.61 -3.69
CA HIS A 7 7.22 -21.18 -3.21
C HIS A 7 6.03 -20.92 -4.14
N LEU A 8 6.18 -20.03 -5.12
CA LEU A 8 5.21 -19.75 -6.20
C LEU A 8 5.69 -20.29 -7.56
N ASP A 9 6.72 -21.13 -7.57
CA ASP A 9 7.45 -21.57 -8.77
C ASP A 9 8.04 -20.40 -9.58
N VAL A 10 8.51 -19.35 -8.89
CA VAL A 10 9.19 -18.18 -9.48
C VAL A 10 10.60 -18.08 -8.90
N ALA A 11 11.60 -18.51 -9.68
CA ALA A 11 13.00 -18.54 -9.25
C ALA A 11 13.73 -17.20 -9.49
N GLU A 12 13.26 -16.44 -10.46
CA GLU A 12 13.78 -15.13 -10.82
C GLU A 12 13.44 -14.07 -9.75
N GLY A 13 14.29 -13.05 -9.66
CA GLY A 13 14.07 -11.94 -8.73
C GLY A 13 12.89 -11.06 -9.17
N HIS A 14 12.01 -10.72 -8.22
CA HIS A 14 10.80 -9.94 -8.48
C HIS A 14 11.11 -8.61 -9.19
N HIS A 15 12.08 -7.83 -8.70
CA HIS A 15 12.45 -6.57 -9.35
C HIS A 15 12.89 -6.79 -10.80
N THR A 16 13.73 -7.78 -11.09
CA THR A 16 14.14 -8.10 -12.46
C THR A 16 12.93 -8.41 -13.35
N LEU A 17 11.97 -9.19 -12.85
CA LEU A 17 10.75 -9.53 -13.59
C LEU A 17 9.88 -8.31 -13.92
N THR A 18 9.92 -7.24 -13.11
CA THR A 18 9.17 -6.02 -13.43
C THR A 18 9.72 -5.28 -14.65
N HIS A 19 10.96 -5.54 -15.09
CA HIS A 19 11.54 -5.03 -16.35
C HIS A 19 11.20 -5.94 -17.53
N HIS A 20 9.94 -6.36 -17.65
CA HIS A 20 9.54 -7.47 -18.51
C HIS A 20 9.66 -7.20 -20.01
N LYS A 21 9.76 -5.95 -20.47
CA LYS A 21 9.86 -5.55 -21.89
C LYS A 21 8.77 -6.16 -22.78
N GLY A 22 7.58 -6.39 -22.21
CA GLY A 22 6.46 -7.06 -22.89
C GLY A 22 6.53 -8.59 -22.95
N ASN A 23 7.46 -9.22 -22.21
CA ASN A 23 7.51 -10.68 -22.12
C ASN A 23 6.35 -11.20 -21.25
N GLU A 24 5.39 -11.89 -21.88
CA GLU A 24 4.18 -12.42 -21.21
C GLU A 24 4.50 -13.39 -20.06
N SER A 25 5.53 -14.25 -20.20
CA SER A 25 5.91 -15.17 -19.12
C SER A 25 6.38 -14.42 -17.88
N GLN A 26 7.16 -13.36 -18.04
CA GLN A 26 7.60 -12.53 -16.92
C GLN A 26 6.43 -11.73 -16.31
N ILE A 27 5.53 -11.21 -17.16
CA ILE A 27 4.30 -10.54 -16.71
C ILE A 27 3.46 -11.49 -15.85
N ASP A 28 3.27 -12.73 -16.28
CA ASP A 28 2.49 -13.72 -15.53
C ASP A 28 3.15 -14.08 -14.20
N GLN A 29 4.47 -14.12 -14.14
CA GLN A 29 5.19 -14.31 -12.87
C GLN A 29 5.02 -13.11 -11.93
N VAL A 30 5.09 -11.87 -12.43
CA VAL A 30 4.79 -10.66 -11.64
C VAL A 30 3.34 -10.70 -11.14
N ARG A 31 2.38 -11.09 -11.98
CA ARG A 31 0.97 -11.24 -11.58
C ARG A 31 0.80 -12.25 -10.45
N LYS A 32 1.49 -13.40 -10.52
CA LYS A 32 1.48 -14.42 -9.44
C LYS A 32 2.01 -13.85 -8.13
N ILE A 33 3.14 -13.14 -8.16
CA ILE A 33 3.74 -12.52 -6.98
C ILE A 33 2.78 -11.46 -6.40
N ASN A 34 2.27 -10.55 -7.22
CA ASN A 34 1.36 -9.49 -6.79
C ASN A 34 0.08 -10.05 -6.15
N ARG A 35 -0.49 -11.10 -6.75
CA ARG A 35 -1.65 -11.80 -6.19
C ARG A 35 -1.34 -12.39 -4.83
N TRP A 36 -0.23 -13.12 -4.70
CA TRP A 36 0.19 -13.69 -3.42
C TRP A 36 0.40 -12.60 -2.37
N GLN A 37 1.06 -11.48 -2.70
CA GLN A 37 1.24 -10.36 -1.77
C GLN A 37 -0.08 -9.75 -1.31
N ALA A 38 -1.07 -9.65 -2.20
CA ALA A 38 -2.42 -9.19 -1.84
C ALA A 38 -3.15 -10.21 -0.94
N GLU A 39 -2.98 -11.51 -1.17
CA GLU A 39 -3.52 -12.58 -0.32
C GLU A 39 -2.89 -12.56 1.08
N GLU A 40 -1.56 -12.38 1.19
CA GLU A 40 -0.86 -12.21 2.46
C GLU A 40 -1.30 -10.93 3.20
N PHE A 41 -1.51 -9.83 2.48
CA PHE A 41 -2.05 -8.61 3.06
C PHE A 41 -3.47 -8.81 3.60
N ALA A 42 -4.34 -9.49 2.84
CA ALA A 42 -5.69 -9.82 3.29
C ALA A 42 -5.66 -10.73 4.53
N PHE A 43 -4.77 -11.73 4.56
CA PHE A 43 -4.54 -12.56 5.74
C PHE A 43 -4.10 -11.73 6.94
N PHE A 44 -3.13 -10.84 6.78
CA PHE A 44 -2.65 -9.96 7.84
C PHE A 44 -3.76 -9.07 8.40
N VAL A 45 -4.51 -8.39 7.54
CA VAL A 45 -5.65 -7.54 7.94
C VAL A 45 -6.72 -8.37 8.66
N LYS A 46 -7.03 -9.57 8.16
CA LYS A 46 -7.97 -10.47 8.83
C LYS A 46 -7.49 -10.83 10.24
N ARG A 47 -6.20 -11.15 10.42
CA ARG A 47 -5.65 -11.45 11.75
C ARG A 47 -5.77 -10.26 12.70
N LEU A 48 -5.56 -9.03 12.24
CA LEU A 48 -5.79 -7.83 13.06
C LEU A 48 -7.26 -7.70 13.48
N SER A 49 -8.20 -8.07 12.61
CA SER A 49 -9.64 -8.03 12.94
C SER A 49 -10.09 -9.13 13.92
N GLU A 50 -9.27 -10.17 14.14
CA GLU A 50 -9.59 -11.28 15.05
C GLU A 50 -8.97 -11.11 16.45
N VAL A 51 -8.06 -10.14 16.62
CA VAL A 51 -7.40 -9.86 17.90
C VAL A 51 -8.19 -8.77 18.62
N SER A 52 -8.61 -9.03 19.86
CA SER A 52 -9.24 -8.02 20.73
C SER A 52 -8.19 -7.06 21.29
N ASP A 53 -8.53 -5.76 21.31
CA ASP A 53 -7.74 -4.68 21.91
C ASP A 53 -8.49 -4.05 23.11
N GLY A 54 -9.44 -4.78 23.70
CA GLY A 54 -10.26 -4.32 24.83
C GLY A 54 -11.56 -3.65 24.38
N GLU A 55 -11.46 -2.54 23.64
CA GLU A 55 -12.63 -1.72 23.19
C GLU A 55 -13.17 -2.15 21.80
N GLY A 56 -12.45 -3.01 21.09
CA GLY A 56 -12.76 -3.46 19.75
C GLY A 56 -11.74 -4.47 19.24
N THR A 57 -11.51 -4.48 17.93
CA THR A 57 -10.44 -5.28 17.32
C THR A 57 -9.17 -4.46 17.19
N LEU A 58 -8.01 -5.10 17.12
CA LEU A 58 -6.73 -4.41 16.87
C LEU A 58 -6.74 -3.65 15.53
N LEU A 59 -7.55 -4.08 14.56
CA LEU A 59 -7.75 -3.37 13.30
C LEU A 59 -8.52 -2.05 13.49
N ASP A 60 -9.36 -1.93 14.52
CA ASP A 60 -10.07 -0.68 14.82
C ASP A 60 -9.13 0.41 15.34
N SER A 61 -8.07 0.03 16.07
CA SER A 61 -7.06 0.96 16.61
C SER A 61 -5.83 1.14 15.72
N THR A 62 -5.72 0.40 14.61
CA THR A 62 -4.58 0.41 13.69
C THR A 62 -4.94 1.00 12.32
N VAL A 63 -3.95 1.57 11.63
CA VAL A 63 -4.01 1.85 10.18
C VAL A 63 -2.86 1.12 9.49
N VAL A 64 -3.16 0.37 8.44
CA VAL A 64 -2.18 -0.33 7.62
C VAL A 64 -2.27 0.19 6.19
N VAL A 65 -1.12 0.55 5.63
CA VAL A 65 -0.98 0.91 4.22
C VAL A 65 -0.31 -0.22 3.46
N HIS A 66 -0.88 -0.60 2.32
CA HIS A 66 -0.30 -1.55 1.38
C HIS A 66 -0.32 -0.94 -0.02
N GLY A 67 0.78 -1.03 -0.75
CA GLY A 67 0.86 -0.48 -2.09
C GLY A 67 2.25 -0.55 -2.67
N SER A 68 2.46 0.18 -3.77
CA SER A 68 3.75 0.30 -4.44
C SER A 68 4.15 1.77 -4.62
N ASP A 69 5.46 1.99 -4.65
CA ASP A 69 6.12 3.23 -5.04
C ASP A 69 6.17 3.44 -6.56
N ILE A 70 5.77 2.44 -7.36
CA ILE A 70 5.74 2.48 -8.83
C ILE A 70 4.41 1.89 -9.34
N GLY A 71 3.71 2.63 -10.21
CA GLY A 71 2.48 2.18 -10.88
C GLY A 71 2.73 1.23 -12.06
N ASP A 72 3.85 1.41 -12.78
CA ASP A 72 4.29 0.50 -13.85
C ASP A 72 5.80 0.28 -13.74
N GLY A 73 6.19 -0.90 -13.26
CA GLY A 73 7.59 -1.29 -13.05
C GLY A 73 8.43 -1.27 -14.32
N ASN A 74 7.83 -1.63 -15.47
CA ASN A 74 8.53 -1.71 -16.73
C ASN A 74 8.79 -0.32 -17.34
N ARG A 75 7.90 0.64 -17.08
CA ARG A 75 8.03 2.03 -17.54
C ARG A 75 8.69 2.95 -16.51
N HIS A 76 8.90 2.48 -15.27
CA HIS A 76 9.23 3.33 -14.12
C HIS A 76 8.24 4.48 -13.95
N ASN A 77 6.95 4.19 -14.12
CA ASN A 77 5.91 5.21 -13.98
C ASN A 77 5.48 5.34 -12.51
N HIS A 78 5.46 6.56 -11.98
CA HIS A 78 5.03 6.86 -10.62
C HIS A 78 3.58 7.40 -10.55
N ASP A 79 2.88 7.45 -11.67
CA ASP A 79 1.46 7.84 -11.70
C ASP A 79 0.54 6.69 -11.25
N ASN A 80 -0.64 7.04 -10.71
CA ASN A 80 -1.71 6.11 -10.36
C ASN A 80 -1.25 4.93 -9.49
N LEU A 81 -0.51 5.23 -8.42
CA LEU A 81 0.02 4.22 -7.51
C LEU A 81 -1.10 3.35 -6.93
N PRO A 82 -0.96 2.01 -6.93
CA PRO A 82 -1.92 1.13 -6.27
C PRO A 82 -1.73 1.24 -4.76
N VAL A 83 -2.72 1.82 -4.05
CA VAL A 83 -2.67 2.01 -2.60
C VAL A 83 -3.97 1.51 -1.98
N LEU A 84 -3.83 0.67 -0.96
CA LEU A 84 -4.89 0.18 -0.10
C LEU A 84 -4.60 0.63 1.33
N ILE A 85 -5.63 1.13 2.01
CA ILE A 85 -5.58 1.46 3.43
C ILE A 85 -6.61 0.58 4.14
N ALA A 86 -6.20 -0.06 5.22
CA ALA A 86 -7.04 -0.91 6.06
C ALA A 86 -6.99 -0.46 7.52
N GLY A 87 -8.10 -0.61 8.22
CA GLY A 87 -8.26 -0.22 9.62
C GLY A 87 -8.75 1.20 9.81
N ARG A 88 -9.25 1.47 11.02
CA ARG A 88 -9.90 2.74 11.37
C ARG A 88 -8.98 3.69 12.12
N GLY A 89 -7.91 3.21 12.74
CA GLY A 89 -7.00 4.04 13.53
C GLY A 89 -7.69 4.88 14.59
N ASN A 90 -8.62 4.30 15.35
CA ASN A 90 -9.47 5.00 16.33
C ASN A 90 -10.32 6.13 15.74
N GLY A 91 -10.91 5.90 14.56
CA GLY A 91 -11.76 6.89 13.88
C GLY A 91 -10.99 7.90 13.03
N LEU A 92 -9.71 7.64 12.77
CA LEU A 92 -8.92 8.43 11.85
C LEU A 92 -9.31 8.22 10.39
N ILE A 93 -9.63 6.98 10.02
CA ILE A 93 -9.88 6.58 8.63
C ILE A 93 -11.32 6.06 8.51
N ASP A 94 -12.11 6.77 7.71
CA ASP A 94 -13.39 6.28 7.23
C ASP A 94 -13.17 5.25 6.11
N THR A 95 -13.54 4.01 6.37
CA THR A 95 -13.33 2.86 5.47
C THR A 95 -14.46 2.68 4.45
N GLY A 96 -14.28 1.79 3.47
CA GLY A 96 -15.31 1.48 2.47
C GLY A 96 -15.46 2.53 1.34
N ARG A 97 -14.40 3.30 1.09
CA ARG A 97 -14.37 4.39 0.12
C ARG A 97 -13.24 4.21 -0.89
N HIS A 98 -13.39 4.82 -2.05
CA HIS A 98 -12.33 4.97 -3.05
C HIS A 98 -12.04 6.45 -3.23
N LEU A 99 -10.80 6.85 -2.95
CA LEU A 99 -10.34 8.23 -3.09
C LEU A 99 -9.47 8.33 -4.33
N VAL A 100 -9.84 9.23 -5.25
CA VAL A 100 -9.03 9.59 -6.40
C VAL A 100 -8.39 10.93 -6.09
N ALA A 101 -7.07 10.94 -5.90
CA ALA A 101 -6.32 12.16 -5.70
C ALA A 101 -6.18 12.94 -7.02
N ASP A 102 -6.03 14.26 -6.90
CA ASP A 102 -5.73 15.10 -8.06
C ASP A 102 -4.40 14.67 -8.71
N LYS A 103 -4.28 14.91 -10.01
CA LYS A 103 -3.06 14.59 -10.75
C LYS A 103 -1.85 15.29 -10.12
N ASN A 104 -0.73 14.57 -10.04
CA ASN A 104 0.52 15.01 -9.40
C ASN A 104 0.42 15.22 -7.88
N THR A 105 -0.60 14.68 -7.20
CA THR A 105 -0.60 14.64 -5.73
C THR A 105 0.54 13.73 -5.25
N PRO A 106 1.51 14.24 -4.45
CA PRO A 106 2.58 13.42 -3.93
C PRO A 106 2.07 12.33 -3.01
N MET A 107 2.58 11.09 -3.16
CA MET A 107 2.29 10.00 -2.24
C MET A 107 2.70 10.32 -0.80
N CYS A 108 3.73 11.15 -0.63
CA CYS A 108 4.14 11.65 0.68
C CYS A 108 3.04 12.43 1.42
N ASN A 109 2.02 12.97 0.74
CA ASN A 109 0.87 13.58 1.39
C ASN A 109 0.07 12.55 2.21
N LEU A 110 -0.01 11.29 1.75
CA LEU A 110 -0.61 10.20 2.51
C LEU A 110 0.18 9.93 3.80
N PHE A 111 1.49 9.76 3.67
CA PHE A 111 2.35 9.45 4.82
C PHE A 111 2.39 10.59 5.84
N LEU A 112 2.40 11.86 5.37
CA LEU A 112 2.29 13.02 6.25
C LEU A 112 0.98 12.99 7.04
N SER A 113 -0.13 12.71 6.35
CA SER A 113 -1.45 12.60 7.00
C SER A 113 -1.49 11.49 8.05
N MET A 114 -0.93 10.32 7.74
CA MET A 114 -0.84 9.20 8.68
C MET A 114 0.05 9.54 9.89
N ALA A 115 1.20 10.18 9.67
CA ALA A 115 2.11 10.56 10.74
C ALA A 115 1.47 11.59 11.69
N GLN A 116 0.87 12.65 11.15
CA GLN A 116 0.19 13.68 11.95
C GLN A 116 -0.99 13.11 12.72
N ALA A 117 -1.71 12.18 12.09
CA ALA A 117 -2.81 11.50 12.74
C ALA A 117 -2.39 10.57 13.88
N ALA A 118 -1.19 10.00 13.81
CA ALA A 118 -0.56 9.28 14.91
C ALA A 118 0.01 10.22 16.01
N GLY A 119 -0.24 11.53 15.93
CA GLY A 119 0.20 12.53 16.90
C GLY A 119 1.57 13.15 16.63
N SER A 120 2.19 12.85 15.48
CA SER A 120 3.45 13.50 15.10
C SER A 120 3.23 14.98 14.78
N THR A 121 4.19 15.82 15.16
CA THR A 121 4.23 17.25 14.82
C THR A 121 5.03 17.53 13.54
N VAL A 122 5.40 16.50 12.79
CA VAL A 122 6.15 16.66 11.54
C VAL A 122 5.33 17.47 10.52
N GLU A 123 5.97 18.50 9.95
CA GLU A 123 5.32 19.39 8.99
C GLU A 123 5.49 18.93 7.54
N GLN A 124 6.50 18.09 7.27
CA GLN A 124 6.80 17.60 5.93
C GLN A 124 7.47 16.22 5.95
N ILE A 125 7.04 15.35 5.04
CA ILE A 125 7.72 14.10 4.69
C ILE A 125 8.08 14.15 3.20
N GLY A 126 9.33 13.91 2.83
CA GLY A 126 9.76 13.86 1.43
C GLY A 126 9.31 15.08 0.62
N ASP A 127 8.64 14.83 -0.51
CA ASP A 127 8.08 15.84 -1.41
C ASP A 127 6.63 16.22 -1.10
N SER A 128 6.14 15.93 0.11
CA SER A 128 4.78 16.32 0.50
C SER A 128 4.58 17.83 0.40
N THR A 129 3.40 18.19 -0.11
CA THR A 129 2.93 19.58 -0.24
C THR A 129 1.80 19.90 0.74
N GLY A 130 1.39 18.92 1.55
CA GLY A 130 0.31 19.03 2.53
C GLY A 130 -0.23 17.66 2.91
N THR A 131 -1.32 17.63 3.68
CA THR A 131 -2.06 16.40 3.95
C THR A 131 -2.85 15.96 2.71
N LEU A 132 -3.16 14.67 2.60
CA LEU A 132 -3.94 14.09 1.53
C LEU A 132 -5.41 14.50 1.69
N PRO A 133 -5.99 15.25 0.75
CA PRO A 133 -7.39 15.64 0.83
C PRO A 133 -8.32 14.41 0.86
N GLY A 134 -9.36 14.47 1.69
CA GLY A 134 -10.39 13.42 1.78
C GLY A 134 -10.01 12.19 2.60
N LEU A 135 -8.78 12.07 3.10
CA LEU A 135 -8.38 10.94 3.96
C LEU A 135 -9.16 10.93 5.29
N ARG A 136 -9.32 12.12 5.89
CA ARG A 136 -10.06 12.36 7.14
C ARG A 136 -11.54 12.59 6.85
N CYS A 137 -12.42 11.88 7.53
CA CYS A 137 -13.83 12.22 7.73
C CYS A 137 -14.18 11.82 9.17
#